data_AF-A0A358C3Y7-F1
#
_entry.id   AF-A0A358C3Y7-F1
#
_cell.length_a   1.000
_cell.length_b   1.000
_cell.length_c   1.000
_cell.angle_alpha   90.00
_cell.angle_beta   90.00
_cell.angle_gamma   90.00
#
_symmetry.space_group_name_H-M   'P 1'
#
loop_
_entity.id
_entity.type
_entity.pdbx_description
1 polymer ?
#
loop_
_entity_poly.entity_id
_entity_poly.type
_entity_poly.pdbx_seq_one_letter_code
_entity_poly.pdbx_strand_id
1 'polypeptide(L)'
;MSDVQRDKQFYDMADAYIALANTQLNEAKPSRVSAAALFAAARFNAFVIAAAAENKAQLIVEKEAAIAYFMDQYEKMLRENIDEHMTRYDQQDS
;
A
#
# COMPACT_ATOMS: atom_id res chain seq x y z
N MET A 1 9.24 12.84 -2.92
CA MET A 1 8.01 12.72 -2.10
C MET A 1 8.41 12.84 -0.65
N SER A 2 7.72 13.67 0.14
CA SER A 2 7.94 13.74 1.60
C SER A 2 7.36 12.50 2.27
N ASP A 3 7.89 12.12 3.44
CA ASP A 3 7.32 11.04 4.25
C ASP A 3 5.83 11.32 4.55
N VAL A 4 5.00 10.29 4.43
CA VAL A 4 3.56 10.40 4.64
C VAL A 4 3.29 10.50 6.14
N GLN A 5 2.65 11.59 6.57
CA GLN A 5 2.16 11.71 7.93
C GLN A 5 0.99 10.72 8.14
N ARG A 6 1.17 9.74 9.03
CA ARG A 6 0.13 8.77 9.39
C ARG A 6 -0.77 9.33 10.48
N ASP A 7 -1.57 10.33 10.14
CA ASP A 7 -2.58 10.91 11.03
C ASP A 7 -3.92 10.14 10.95
N LYS A 8 -4.92 10.62 11.70
CA LYS A 8 -6.26 9.99 11.69
C LYS A 8 -6.84 9.88 10.27
N GLN A 9 -6.67 10.89 9.44
CA GLN A 9 -7.23 10.89 8.10
C GLN A 9 -6.55 9.83 7.22
N PHE A 10 -5.24 9.65 7.35
CA PHE A 10 -4.52 8.56 6.69
C PHE A 10 -5.10 7.19 7.07
N TYR A 11 -5.29 6.93 8.36
CA TYR A 11 -5.85 5.66 8.83
C TYR A 11 -7.30 5.47 8.40
N ASP A 12 -8.14 6.50 8.45
CA ASP A 12 -9.53 6.44 7.97
C ASP A 12 -9.58 6.03 6.47
N MET A 13 -8.64 6.51 5.64
CA MET A 13 -8.53 6.12 4.24
C MET A 13 -8.06 4.67 4.08
N ALA A 14 -7.05 4.25 4.85
CA ALA A 14 -6.55 2.87 4.82
C ALA A 14 -7.65 1.87 5.23
N ASP A 15 -8.40 2.18 6.28
CA ASP A 15 -9.51 1.36 6.77
C ASP A 15 -10.63 1.24 5.73
N ALA A 16 -10.89 2.28 4.95
CA ALA A 16 -11.86 2.22 3.85
C ALA A 16 -11.45 1.20 2.77
N TYR A 17 -10.15 1.12 2.43
CA TYR A 17 -9.65 0.09 1.51
C TYR A 17 -9.77 -1.32 2.11
N ILE A 18 -9.46 -1.47 3.40
CA ILE A 18 -9.58 -2.75 4.12
C ILE A 18 -11.05 -3.20 4.19
N ALA A 19 -11.99 -2.29 4.48
CA ALA A 19 -13.41 -2.58 4.54
C ALA A 19 -13.95 -3.09 3.18
N LEU A 20 -13.49 -2.50 2.08
CA LEU A 20 -13.81 -2.97 0.74
C LEU A 20 -13.24 -4.37 0.48
N ALA A 21 -11.97 -4.60 0.80
CA ALA A 21 -11.34 -5.92 0.67
C ALA A 21 -12.08 -6.98 1.49
N ASN A 22 -12.48 -6.66 2.72
CA ASN A 22 -13.25 -7.54 3.59
C ASN A 22 -14.61 -7.90 2.98
N THR A 23 -15.27 -6.94 2.31
CA THR A 23 -16.52 -7.22 1.60
C THR A 23 -16.31 -8.22 0.45
N GLN A 24 -15.20 -8.11 -0.29
CA GLN A 24 -14.87 -9.00 -1.40
C GLN A 24 -14.53 -10.43 -0.95
N LEU A 25 -14.13 -10.63 0.32
CA LEU A 25 -13.89 -11.97 0.88
C LEU A 25 -15.16 -12.83 0.94
N ASN A 26 -16.34 -12.22 0.86
CA ASN A 26 -17.61 -12.96 0.75
C ASN A 26 -17.76 -13.68 -0.60
N GLU A 27 -17.03 -13.25 -1.63
CA GLU A 27 -17.17 -13.74 -3.01
C GLU A 27 -15.90 -14.40 -3.55
N ALA A 28 -14.73 -14.12 -2.96
CA ALA A 28 -13.44 -14.58 -3.45
C ALA A 28 -12.50 -15.03 -2.33
N LYS A 29 -11.60 -15.97 -2.65
CA LYS A 29 -10.57 -16.44 -1.71
C LYS A 29 -9.63 -15.32 -1.29
N PRO A 30 -9.07 -15.36 -0.05
CA PRO A 30 -8.14 -14.34 0.45
C PRO A 30 -6.97 -14.02 -0.48
N SER A 31 -6.36 -15.05 -1.10
CA SER A 31 -5.25 -14.84 -2.03
C SER A 31 -5.63 -14.03 -3.27
N ARG A 32 -6.87 -14.17 -3.77
CA ARG A 32 -7.37 -13.40 -4.91
C ARG A 32 -7.68 -11.95 -4.52
N VAL A 33 -8.29 -11.74 -3.36
CA VAL A 33 -8.60 -10.40 -2.84
C VAL A 33 -7.30 -9.63 -2.55
N SER A 34 -6.33 -10.28 -1.92
CA SER A 34 -5.00 -9.71 -1.65
C SER A 34 -4.28 -9.32 -2.95
N ALA A 35 -4.25 -10.21 -3.96
CA ALA A 35 -3.67 -9.89 -5.26
C ALA A 35 -4.39 -8.72 -5.97
N ALA A 36 -5.72 -8.65 -5.86
CA ALA A 36 -6.50 -7.55 -6.41
C ALA A 36 -6.20 -6.21 -5.71
N ALA A 37 -6.07 -6.20 -4.38
CA ALA A 37 -5.69 -5.02 -3.61
C ALA A 37 -4.30 -4.52 -3.99
N LEU A 38 -3.31 -5.41 -4.11
CA LEU A 38 -1.97 -5.06 -4.57
C LEU A 38 -1.98 -4.44 -5.97
N PHE A 39 -2.73 -5.04 -6.91
CA PHE A 39 -2.86 -4.52 -8.27
C PHE A 39 -3.58 -3.16 -8.31
N ALA A 40 -4.61 -2.97 -7.48
CA ALA A 40 -5.31 -1.69 -7.37
C ALA A 40 -4.39 -0.58 -6.85
N ALA A 41 -3.61 -0.85 -5.80
CA ALA A 41 -2.61 0.07 -5.27
C ALA A 41 -1.57 0.43 -6.34
N ALA A 42 -1.05 -0.56 -7.09
CA ALA A 42 -0.09 -0.32 -8.17
C ALA A 42 -0.66 0.59 -9.27
N ARG A 43 -1.92 0.39 -9.69
CA ARG A 43 -2.58 1.23 -10.70
C ARG A 43 -2.78 2.66 -10.20
N PHE A 44 -3.20 2.82 -8.96
CA PHE A 44 -3.38 4.13 -8.36
C PHE A 44 -2.04 4.88 -8.26
N ASN A 45 -1.00 4.23 -7.75
CA ASN A 45 0.33 4.84 -7.63
C ASN A 45 0.93 5.16 -9.00
N ALA A 46 0.74 4.31 -10.02
CA ALA A 46 1.16 4.61 -11.39
C ALA A 46 0.46 5.86 -11.95
N PHE A 47 -0.84 6.03 -11.66
CA PHE A 47 -1.57 7.25 -12.01
C PHE A 47 -1.01 8.47 -11.27
N VAL A 48 -0.71 8.37 -9.97
CA VAL A 48 -0.10 9.47 -9.19
C VAL A 48 1.25 9.88 -9.77
N ILE A 49 2.12 8.92 -10.12
CA ILE A 49 3.42 9.19 -10.76
C ILE A 49 3.22 9.92 -12.09
N ALA A 50 2.31 9.42 -12.94
CA ALA A 50 2.05 10.02 -14.23
C ALA A 50 1.45 11.43 -14.11
N ALA A 51 0.57 11.66 -13.14
CA ALA A 51 -0.08 12.95 -12.90
C ALA A 51 0.88 14.01 -12.31
N ALA A 52 1.95 13.58 -11.64
CA ALA A 52 2.98 14.47 -11.10
C ALA A 52 3.98 14.96 -12.15
N ALA A 53 4.10 14.27 -13.29
CA ALA A 53 5.01 14.66 -14.37
C ALA A 53 4.35 15.71 -15.29
N GLU A 54 5.08 16.78 -15.61
CA GLU A 54 4.62 17.84 -16.52
C GLU A 54 4.50 17.34 -17.97
N ASN A 55 5.35 16.39 -18.35
CA ASN A 55 5.40 15.85 -19.69
C ASN A 55 6.04 14.44 -19.71
N LYS A 56 5.97 13.79 -20.88
CA LYS A 56 6.50 12.44 -21.10
C LYS A 56 8.02 12.34 -20.84
N ALA A 57 8.80 13.37 -21.16
CA ALA A 57 10.25 13.32 -20.97
C ALA A 57 10.60 13.31 -19.48
N GLN A 58 9.92 14.15 -18.68
CA GLN A 58 10.07 14.14 -17.23
C GLN A 58 9.64 12.79 -16.63
N LEU A 59 8.50 12.24 -17.06
CA LEU A 59 8.04 10.93 -16.60
C LEU A 59 9.07 9.83 -16.85
N ILE A 60 9.74 9.83 -18.01
CA ILE A 60 10.78 8.84 -18.33
C ILE A 60 11.97 8.94 -17.37
N VAL A 61 12.37 10.16 -17.01
CA VAL A 61 13.51 10.41 -16.12
C VAL A 61 13.18 10.06 -14.67
N GLU A 62 11.97 10.39 -14.21
CA GLU A 62 11.61 10.30 -12.79
C GLU A 62 10.93 8.98 -12.40
N LYS A 63 10.36 8.22 -13.35
CA LYS A 63 9.55 7.03 -13.05
C LYS A 63 10.26 6.00 -12.18
N GLU A 64 11.54 5.71 -12.43
CA GLU A 64 12.24 4.63 -11.72
C GLU A 64 12.50 5.01 -10.26
N ALA A 65 12.83 6.29 -10.01
CA ALA A 65 12.99 6.80 -8.65
C ALA A 65 11.66 6.78 -7.88
N ALA A 66 10.56 7.13 -8.56
CA ALA A 66 9.22 7.09 -7.95
C ALA A 66 8.76 5.65 -7.66
N ILE A 67 9.01 4.71 -8.59
CA ILE A 67 8.72 3.28 -8.38
C ILE A 67 9.52 2.75 -7.19
N ALA A 68 10.83 3.03 -7.13
CA ALA A 68 11.69 2.60 -6.03
C ALA A 68 11.19 3.11 -4.67
N TYR A 69 10.74 4.37 -4.61
CA TYR A 69 10.13 4.93 -3.40
C TYR A 69 8.89 4.14 -2.97
N PHE A 70 7.91 3.89 -3.87
CA PHE A 70 6.71 3.16 -3.50
C PHE A 70 7.00 1.71 -3.07
N MET A 71 7.98 1.05 -3.69
CA MET A 71 8.40 -0.30 -3.31
C MET A 71 9.02 -0.32 -1.90
N ASP A 72 9.92 0.61 -1.59
CA ASP A 72 10.52 0.76 -0.26
C ASP A 72 9.46 1.03 0.82
N GLN A 73 8.52 1.94 0.54
CA GLN A 73 7.43 2.25 1.47
C GLN A 73 6.52 1.05 1.72
N TYR A 74 6.15 0.31 0.66
CA TYR A 74 5.33 -0.89 0.79
C TYR A 74 6.04 -1.98 1.62
N GLU A 75 7.32 -2.21 1.35
CA GLU A 75 8.11 -3.19 2.11
C GLU A 75 8.17 -2.83 3.60
N LYS A 76 8.47 -1.56 3.93
CA LYS A 76 8.50 -1.08 5.32
C LYS A 76 7.17 -1.31 6.03
N MET A 77 6.06 -0.90 5.41
CA MET A 77 4.72 -1.07 5.98
C MET A 77 4.35 -2.55 6.15
N LEU A 78 4.66 -3.39 5.17
CA LEU A 78 4.36 -4.83 5.25
C LEU A 78 5.14 -5.50 6.40
N ARG A 79 6.43 -5.18 6.53
CA ARG A 79 7.26 -5.69 7.63
C ARG A 79 6.73 -5.24 8.98
N GLU A 80 6.46 -3.96 9.15
CA GLU A 80 5.87 -3.39 10.37
C GLU A 80 4.59 -4.14 10.80
N ASN A 81 3.68 -4.39 9.87
CA ASN A 81 2.44 -5.11 10.17
C ASN A 81 2.68 -6.59 10.54
N ILE A 82 3.63 -7.26 9.88
CA ILE A 82 3.99 -8.64 10.22
C ILE A 82 4.63 -8.71 11.61
N ASP A 83 5.55 -7.79 11.92
CA ASP A 83 6.23 -7.72 13.21
C ASP A 83 5.24 -7.46 14.36
N GLU A 84 4.21 -6.65 14.14
CA GLU A 84 3.10 -6.49 15.08
C GLU A 84 2.34 -7.79 15.34
N HIS A 85 2.06 -8.57 14.28
CA HIS A 85 1.42 -9.87 14.44
C HIS A 85 2.32 -10.84 15.22
N MET A 86 3.62 -10.88 14.94
CA MET A 86 4.59 -11.70 15.66
C MET A 86 4.62 -11.35 17.16
N THR A 87 4.71 -10.05 17.49
CA THR A 87 4.73 -9.58 18.88
C THR A 87 3.47 -10.00 19.66
N ARG A 88 2.29 -10.02 19.02
CA ARG A 88 1.05 -10.47 19.64
C ARG A 88 1.06 -11.98 19.97
N TYR A 89 1.74 -12.80 19.17
CA TYR A 89 1.89 -14.23 19.47
C TYR A 89 2.76 -14.45 20.71
N ASP A 90 3.89 -13.75 20.82
CA ASP A 90 4.78 -13.86 21.98
C ASP A 90 4.10 -13.47 23.30
N GLN A 91 3.13 -12.55 23.24
CA GLN A 91 2.32 -12.11 24.40
C GLN A 91 1.20 -13.08 24.78
N GLN A 92 0.72 -13.93 23.86
CA GLN A 92 -0.31 -14.92 24.14
C GLN A 92 0.25 -16.21 24.74
N ASP A 93 1.54 -16.48 24.53
CA ASP A 93 2.27 -17.64 25.07
C ASP A 93 2.96 -17.36 26.42
N SER A 94 2.73 -16.19 27.03
CA SER A 94 3.25 -15.75 28.35
C SER A 94 2.13 -15.61 29.39
#